data_AF-A0AAV5CYW7-F1
#
_entry.id   AF-A0AAV5CYW7-F1
#
_cell.length_a   1.000
_cell.length_b   1.000
_cell.length_c   1.000
_cell.angle_alpha   90.00
_cell.angle_beta   90.00
_cell.angle_gamma   90.00
#
_symmetry.space_group_name_H-M   'P 1'
#
loop_
_entity.id
_entity.type
_entity.pdbx_description
1 polymer ?
#
loop_
_entity_poly.entity_id
_entity_poly.type
_entity_poly.pdbx_seq_one_letter_code
_entity_poly.pdbx_strand_id
1 'polypeptide(L)'
;MSIGSGAPLRSASAIVAGTERGQHLLKIAGYSSITKDVPTGSKLKSRSFRVGGHSWHISYYPNGMNSDWSGYISVYLGLDHHVLQGVKANYTFSLLDLAGKPVGTSTSGEAKIFDGASWGFPGFIKRDELEKSGHLRDDCFTIRCEFTVMMDIHTKDIDPPMPAVVVVPPQELHHHLGSLLKTGEAADVTFEVHGKTF
;
A
#
# COMPACT_ATOMS: atom_id res chain seq x y z
N MET A 1 8.88 18.39 55.50
CA MET A 1 8.62 18.86 54.11
C MET A 1 9.07 17.75 53.18
N SER A 2 8.12 17.06 52.53
CA SER A 2 8.43 16.04 51.53
C SER A 2 8.57 16.74 50.19
N ILE A 3 9.76 16.73 49.60
CA ILE A 3 10.00 17.25 48.27
C ILE A 3 9.49 16.17 47.31
N GLY A 4 8.27 16.34 46.82
CA GLY A 4 7.76 15.54 45.72
C GLY A 4 8.65 15.76 44.51
N SER A 5 9.51 14.78 44.21
CA SER A 5 10.17 14.65 42.92
C SER A 5 9.07 14.44 41.87
N GLY A 6 8.54 15.52 41.32
CA GLY A 6 7.58 15.47 40.24
C GLY A 6 8.29 14.92 39.03
N ALA A 7 8.02 13.67 38.67
CA ALA A 7 8.48 13.11 37.41
C ALA A 7 8.05 14.06 36.27
N PRO A 8 8.94 14.34 35.29
CA PRO A 8 8.60 15.24 34.20
C PRO A 8 7.36 14.71 33.46
N LEU A 9 6.39 15.59 33.25
CA LEU A 9 5.23 15.29 32.41
C LEU A 9 5.73 15.04 30.99
N ARG A 10 5.52 13.83 30.47
CA ARG A 10 5.92 13.44 29.12
C ARG A 10 4.68 13.42 28.23
N SER A 11 4.74 14.14 27.12
CA SER A 11 3.79 14.04 26.01
C SER A 11 4.48 13.44 24.79
N ALA A 12 3.75 12.72 23.95
CA ALA A 12 4.24 12.23 22.68
C ALA A 12 3.15 12.35 21.60
N SER A 13 3.58 12.60 20.37
CA SER A 13 2.70 12.67 19.20
C SER A 13 3.40 12.08 17.98
N ALA A 14 2.61 11.67 16.99
CA ALA A 14 3.08 11.12 15.73
C ALA A 14 2.53 11.93 14.55
N ILE A 15 3.36 12.13 13.52
CA ILE A 15 2.94 12.60 12.20
C ILE A 15 2.72 11.36 11.33
N VAL A 16 1.51 11.18 10.83
CA VAL A 16 1.10 9.99 10.07
C VAL A 16 0.80 10.39 8.64
N ALA A 17 1.47 9.72 7.68
CA ALA A 17 1.13 9.77 6.26
C ALA A 17 0.47 8.45 5.88
N GLY A 18 -0.81 8.51 5.49
CA GLY A 18 -1.58 7.34 5.08
C GLY A 18 -1.56 7.16 3.56
N THR A 19 -1.63 5.91 3.12
CA THR A 19 -2.00 5.59 1.73
C THR A 19 -2.99 4.43 1.73
N GLU A 20 -3.93 4.45 0.80
CA GLU A 20 -4.84 3.33 0.57
C GLU A 20 -4.69 2.86 -0.88
N ARG A 21 -4.43 1.56 -1.05
CA ARG A 21 -4.27 0.93 -2.36
C ARG A 21 -5.54 0.23 -2.75
N GLY A 22 -5.86 0.29 -4.04
CA GLY A 22 -6.93 -0.52 -4.61
C GLY A 22 -6.68 -0.90 -6.06
N GLN A 23 -7.51 -1.81 -6.53
CA GLN A 23 -7.47 -2.36 -7.86
C GLN A 23 -8.90 -2.51 -8.39
N HIS A 24 -9.10 -2.18 -9.67
CA HIS A 24 -10.35 -2.40 -10.37
C HIS A 24 -10.11 -3.07 -11.71
N LEU A 25 -10.92 -4.08 -12.04
CA LEU A 25 -10.88 -4.79 -13.32
C LEU A 25 -12.10 -4.41 -14.14
N LEU A 26 -11.85 -3.79 -15.30
CA LEU A 26 -12.88 -3.46 -16.28
C LEU A 26 -12.80 -4.47 -17.42
N LYS A 27 -13.71 -5.43 -17.43
CA LYS A 27 -13.92 -6.33 -18.57
C LYS A 27 -14.76 -5.63 -19.62
N ILE A 28 -14.26 -5.56 -20.84
CA ILE A 28 -15.01 -5.17 -22.02
C ILE A 28 -15.48 -6.45 -22.70
N ALA A 29 -16.79 -6.57 -22.90
CA ALA A 29 -17.41 -7.69 -23.60
C ALA A 29 -18.26 -7.14 -24.74
N GLY A 30 -18.09 -7.70 -25.94
CA GLY A 30 -18.69 -7.14 -27.15
C GLY A 30 -17.84 -6.04 -27.78
N TYR A 31 -16.51 -6.14 -27.74
CA TYR A 31 -15.57 -5.13 -28.24
C TYR A 31 -15.92 -4.67 -29.67
N SER A 32 -16.25 -5.59 -30.56
CA SER A 32 -16.56 -5.30 -31.96
C SER A 32 -17.82 -4.44 -32.10
N SER A 33 -18.89 -4.78 -31.36
CA SER A 33 -20.13 -4.00 -31.33
C SER A 33 -19.91 -2.62 -30.71
N ILE A 34 -19.22 -2.56 -29.57
CA ILE A 34 -18.93 -1.30 -28.88
C ILE A 34 -18.12 -0.37 -29.79
N THR A 35 -17.11 -0.89 -30.48
CA THR A 35 -16.26 -0.12 -31.39
C THR A 35 -17.04 0.38 -32.61
N LYS A 36 -18.04 -0.38 -33.07
CA LYS A 36 -18.91 0.05 -34.17
C LYS A 36 -19.89 1.15 -33.76
N ASP A 37 -20.48 1.03 -32.58
CA ASP A 37 -21.64 1.84 -32.17
C ASP A 37 -21.25 3.13 -31.42
N VAL A 38 -20.06 3.18 -30.81
CA VAL A 38 -19.60 4.34 -30.05
C VAL A 38 -18.71 5.23 -30.91
N PRO A 39 -19.08 6.49 -31.22
CA PRO A 39 -18.26 7.34 -32.08
C PRO A 39 -16.98 7.81 -31.37
N THR A 40 -15.97 8.20 -32.16
CA THR A 40 -14.75 8.86 -31.67
C THR A 40 -15.08 10.03 -30.74
N GLY A 41 -14.37 10.12 -29.61
CA GLY A 41 -14.58 11.13 -28.58
C GLY A 41 -15.73 10.85 -27.61
N SER A 42 -16.51 9.78 -27.83
CA SER A 42 -17.50 9.32 -26.86
C SER A 42 -16.92 8.28 -25.91
N LYS A 43 -17.42 8.29 -24.67
CA LYS A 43 -16.95 7.41 -23.60
C LYS A 43 -18.05 6.57 -22.98
N LEU A 44 -17.66 5.40 -22.52
CA LEU A 44 -18.42 4.55 -21.62
C LEU A 44 -17.80 4.64 -20.22
N LYS A 45 -18.65 4.62 -19.18
CA LYS A 45 -18.18 4.58 -17.79
C LYS A 45 -18.29 3.17 -17.23
N SER A 46 -17.28 2.75 -16.48
CA SER A 46 -17.39 1.57 -15.61
C SER A 46 -18.43 1.79 -14.52
N ARG A 47 -18.78 0.71 -13.81
CA ARG A 47 -19.41 0.86 -12.49
C ARG A 47 -18.44 1.54 -11.53
N SER A 48 -19.01 2.24 -10.56
CA SER A 48 -18.26 2.87 -9.49
C SER A 48 -17.59 1.86 -8.57
N PHE A 49 -16.42 2.19 -8.06
CA PHE A 49 -15.69 1.43 -7.04
C PHE A 49 -15.10 2.37 -5.99
N ARG A 50 -14.87 1.87 -4.76
CA ARG A 50 -14.46 2.69 -3.62
C ARG A 50 -13.06 2.37 -3.16
N VAL A 51 -12.24 3.40 -3.00
CA VAL A 51 -10.90 3.34 -2.40
C VAL A 51 -10.61 4.70 -1.78
N GLY A 52 -10.03 4.69 -0.58
CA GLY A 52 -9.62 5.91 0.08
C GLY A 52 -10.77 6.78 0.54
N GLY A 53 -11.92 6.18 0.84
CA GLY A 53 -13.16 6.91 1.15
C GLY A 53 -13.87 7.54 -0.06
N HIS A 54 -13.28 7.50 -1.26
CA HIS A 54 -13.82 8.11 -2.47
C HIS A 54 -14.43 7.09 -3.44
N SER A 55 -15.41 7.53 -4.24
CA SER A 55 -16.01 6.75 -5.33
C SER A 55 -15.38 7.14 -6.67
N TRP A 56 -14.92 6.14 -7.41
CA TRP A 56 -14.14 6.28 -8.63
C TRP A 56 -14.79 5.51 -9.77
N HIS A 57 -14.53 5.91 -11.00
CA HIS A 57 -14.86 5.15 -12.21
C HIS A 57 -13.73 5.21 -13.23
N ILE A 58 -13.74 4.25 -14.16
CA ILE A 58 -12.92 4.30 -15.37
C ILE A 58 -13.79 4.81 -16.51
N SER A 59 -13.33 5.84 -17.21
CA SER A 59 -13.86 6.26 -18.51
C SER A 59 -13.09 5.56 -19.63
N TYR A 60 -13.81 4.81 -20.46
CA TYR A 60 -13.28 4.03 -21.59
C TYR A 60 -13.76 4.64 -22.91
N TYR A 61 -12.83 4.98 -23.80
CA TYR A 61 -13.09 5.49 -25.14
C TYR A 61 -12.64 4.43 -26.15
N PRO A 62 -13.57 3.66 -26.75
CA PRO A 62 -13.21 2.60 -27.70
C PRO A 62 -12.56 3.16 -28.97
N ASN A 63 -12.99 4.36 -29.39
CA ASN A 63 -12.53 5.01 -30.61
C ASN A 63 -11.68 6.27 -30.37
N GLY A 64 -10.99 6.32 -29.23
CA GLY A 64 -10.12 7.44 -28.87
C GLY A 64 -10.85 8.62 -28.26
N MET A 65 -10.12 9.42 -27.47
CA MET A 65 -10.63 10.62 -26.79
C MET A 65 -11.03 11.75 -27.78
N ASN A 66 -10.40 11.82 -28.94
CA ASN A 66 -10.71 12.79 -30.00
C ASN A 66 -10.17 12.26 -31.35
N SER A 67 -10.26 13.08 -32.41
CA SER A 67 -9.79 12.73 -33.76
C SER A 67 -8.31 12.32 -33.81
N ASP A 68 -7.46 12.97 -33.03
CA ASP A 68 -6.01 12.74 -33.03
C ASP A 68 -5.67 11.34 -32.48
N TRP A 69 -6.54 10.81 -31.62
CA TRP A 69 -6.42 9.51 -30.98
C TRP A 69 -7.36 8.45 -31.56
N SER A 70 -7.96 8.70 -32.72
CA SER A 70 -9.00 7.86 -33.32
C SER A 70 -8.58 6.42 -33.65
N GLY A 71 -7.28 6.12 -33.72
CA GLY A 71 -6.74 4.75 -33.86
C GLY A 71 -6.44 4.04 -32.54
N TYR A 72 -6.66 4.70 -31.40
CA TYR A 72 -6.33 4.20 -30.07
C TYR A 72 -7.59 3.95 -29.25
N ILE A 73 -7.45 3.06 -28.28
CA ILE A 73 -8.29 3.04 -27.09
C ILE A 73 -7.72 4.04 -26.09
N SER A 74 -8.59 4.86 -25.50
CA SER A 74 -8.21 5.76 -24.40
C SER A 74 -8.88 5.35 -23.09
N VAL A 75 -8.16 5.47 -21.97
CA VAL A 75 -8.68 5.15 -20.64
C VAL A 75 -8.31 6.22 -19.62
N TYR A 76 -9.26 6.58 -18.76
CA TYR A 76 -9.08 7.60 -17.73
C TYR A 76 -9.70 7.14 -16.41
N LEU A 77 -9.04 7.48 -15.31
CA LEU A 77 -9.60 7.39 -13.96
C LEU A 77 -10.28 8.72 -13.63
N GLY A 78 -11.43 8.68 -12.97
CA GLY A 78 -12.13 9.88 -12.51
C GLY A 78 -12.88 9.63 -11.20
N LEU A 79 -13.20 10.71 -10.50
CA LEU A 79 -14.12 10.69 -9.36
C LEU A 79 -15.57 10.77 -9.84
N ASP A 80 -16.48 10.17 -9.07
CA ASP A 80 -17.92 10.29 -9.30
C ASP A 80 -18.52 11.57 -8.72
N HIS A 81 -17.74 12.29 -7.90
CA HIS A 81 -18.16 13.51 -7.23
C HIS A 81 -17.03 14.55 -7.26
N HIS A 82 -17.41 15.82 -7.16
CA HIS A 82 -16.45 16.91 -7.01
C HIS A 82 -15.84 16.90 -5.60
N VAL A 83 -14.54 17.12 -5.49
CA VAL A 83 -13.83 17.27 -4.21
C VAL A 83 -13.03 18.57 -4.23
N LEU A 84 -13.40 19.54 -3.38
CA LEU A 84 -12.85 20.90 -3.41
C LEU A 84 -11.32 20.95 -3.23
N GLN A 85 -10.77 20.15 -2.32
CA GLN A 85 -9.32 20.10 -2.09
C GLN A 85 -8.60 19.16 -3.06
N GLY A 86 -9.37 18.43 -3.87
CA GLY A 86 -8.90 17.33 -4.69
C GLY A 86 -8.42 16.13 -3.88
N VAL A 87 -8.28 15.00 -4.57
CA VAL A 87 -7.77 13.75 -4.01
C VAL A 87 -6.50 13.41 -4.76
N LYS A 88 -5.37 13.30 -4.05
CA LYS A 88 -4.11 12.94 -4.69
C LYS A 88 -3.99 11.43 -4.86
N ALA A 89 -3.78 10.95 -6.08
CA ALA A 89 -3.61 9.53 -6.34
C ALA A 89 -2.60 9.23 -7.44
N ASN A 90 -1.86 8.13 -7.27
CA ASN A 90 -1.10 7.47 -8.34
C ASN A 90 -1.97 6.40 -8.98
N TYR A 91 -1.86 6.20 -10.29
CA TYR A 91 -2.61 5.16 -11.00
C TYR A 91 -1.81 4.55 -12.15
N THR A 92 -2.10 3.29 -12.41
CA THR A 92 -1.53 2.48 -13.49
C THR A 92 -2.67 1.75 -14.19
N PHE A 93 -2.69 1.85 -15.51
CA PHE A 93 -3.55 1.02 -16.35
C PHE A 93 -2.72 -0.06 -17.02
N SER A 94 -3.22 -1.30 -17.05
CA SER A 94 -2.58 -2.42 -17.73
C SER A 94 -3.59 -3.25 -18.49
N LEU A 95 -3.21 -3.75 -19.67
CA LEU A 95 -3.94 -4.82 -20.35
C LEU A 95 -3.61 -6.14 -19.65
N LEU A 96 -4.62 -6.99 -19.44
CA LEU A 96 -4.41 -8.32 -18.88
C LEU A 96 -4.43 -9.41 -19.96
N ASP A 97 -3.57 -10.41 -19.78
CA ASP A 97 -3.66 -11.66 -20.51
C ASP A 97 -4.77 -12.58 -19.96
N LEU A 98 -4.89 -13.76 -20.56
CA LEU A 98 -5.88 -14.76 -20.18
C LEU A 98 -5.65 -15.36 -18.79
N ALA A 99 -4.43 -15.25 -18.24
CA ALA A 99 -4.11 -15.65 -16.88
C ALA A 99 -4.33 -14.51 -15.86
N GLY A 100 -4.82 -13.34 -16.31
CA GLY A 100 -5.04 -12.18 -15.47
C GLY A 100 -3.75 -11.42 -15.12
N LYS A 101 -2.67 -11.63 -15.87
CA LYS A 101 -1.37 -10.98 -15.67
C LYS A 101 -1.22 -9.77 -16.60
N PRO A 102 -0.59 -8.68 -16.16
CA PRO A 102 -0.27 -7.54 -17.01
C PRO A 102 0.62 -7.93 -18.18
N VAL A 103 0.30 -7.49 -19.39
CA VAL A 103 1.05 -7.81 -20.61
C VAL A 103 1.22 -6.61 -21.52
N GLY A 104 2.44 -6.41 -22.02
CA GLY A 104 2.83 -5.46 -23.07
C GLY A 104 2.55 -3.99 -22.75
N THR A 105 1.27 -3.63 -22.71
CA THR A 105 0.75 -2.31 -22.43
C THR A 105 0.50 -2.15 -20.94
N SER A 106 1.43 -1.45 -20.27
CA SER A 106 1.21 -0.89 -18.94
C SER A 106 1.66 0.55 -18.95
N THR A 107 0.79 1.46 -18.52
CA THR A 107 1.12 2.89 -18.47
C THR A 107 0.79 3.44 -17.10
N SER A 108 1.79 4.03 -16.46
CA SER A 108 1.70 4.64 -15.13
C SER A 108 1.80 6.15 -15.26
N GLY A 109 0.91 6.86 -14.59
CA GLY A 109 0.92 8.31 -14.54
C GLY A 109 1.72 8.78 -13.33
N GLU A 110 2.19 10.03 -13.39
CA GLU A 110 2.55 10.74 -12.16
C GLU A 110 1.33 10.89 -11.24
N ALA A 111 1.58 11.19 -9.96
CA ALA A 111 0.52 11.55 -9.03
C ALA A 111 -0.32 12.69 -9.60
N LYS A 112 -1.63 12.50 -9.69
CA LYS A 112 -2.57 13.54 -10.11
C LYS A 112 -3.50 13.91 -8.94
N ILE A 113 -3.97 15.14 -8.98
CA ILE A 113 -5.02 15.63 -8.09
C ILE A 113 -6.34 15.51 -8.84
N PHE A 114 -7.28 14.78 -8.24
CA PHE A 114 -8.62 14.54 -8.77
C PHE A 114 -9.61 15.40 -7.98
N ASP A 115 -10.14 16.43 -8.61
CA ASP A 115 -11.13 17.38 -8.05
C ASP A 115 -12.50 17.28 -8.73
N GLY A 116 -12.60 16.47 -9.77
CA GLY A 116 -13.71 16.41 -10.72
C GLY A 116 -13.18 16.18 -12.15
N ALA A 117 -11.92 16.56 -12.41
CA ALA A 117 -11.21 16.15 -13.61
C ALA A 117 -10.91 14.64 -13.64
N SER A 118 -10.77 14.09 -14.85
CA SER A 118 -10.32 12.71 -15.08
C SER A 118 -8.92 12.71 -15.68
N TRP A 119 -8.09 11.77 -15.25
CA TRP A 119 -6.69 11.65 -15.67
C TRP A 119 -6.42 10.26 -16.21
N GLY A 120 -5.64 10.17 -17.29
CA GLY A 120 -5.53 8.94 -18.05
C GLY A 120 -4.59 9.03 -19.23
N PHE A 121 -4.78 8.10 -20.16
CA PHE A 121 -3.93 7.93 -21.32
C PHE A 121 -4.78 8.00 -22.59
N PRO A 122 -4.63 9.06 -23.40
CA PRO A 122 -5.35 9.16 -24.67
C PRO A 122 -4.91 8.07 -25.67
N GLY A 123 -3.65 7.65 -25.63
CA GLY A 123 -3.12 6.54 -26.42
C GLY A 123 -2.75 5.34 -25.57
N PHE A 124 -3.69 4.73 -24.85
CA PHE A 124 -3.40 3.58 -23.99
C PHE A 124 -2.92 2.37 -24.81
N ILE A 125 -3.67 1.97 -25.84
CA ILE A 125 -3.26 0.92 -26.77
C ILE A 125 -3.84 1.22 -28.15
N LYS A 126 -3.10 0.94 -29.24
CA LYS A 126 -3.69 0.99 -30.58
C LYS A 126 -4.69 -0.15 -30.75
N ARG A 127 -5.82 0.10 -31.41
CA ARG A 127 -6.80 -0.98 -31.68
C ARG A 127 -6.18 -2.12 -32.48
N ASP A 128 -5.44 -1.80 -33.54
CA ASP A 128 -4.71 -2.79 -34.34
C ASP A 128 -3.73 -3.64 -33.51
N GLU A 129 -3.08 -3.06 -32.50
CA GLU A 129 -2.15 -3.79 -31.63
C GLU A 129 -2.93 -4.73 -30.70
N LEU A 130 -4.05 -4.28 -30.12
CA LEU A 130 -4.94 -5.12 -29.32
C LEU A 130 -5.47 -6.30 -30.14
N GLU A 131 -5.97 -6.06 -31.35
CA GLU A 131 -6.54 -7.07 -32.24
C GLU A 131 -5.51 -8.13 -32.66
N LYS A 132 -4.24 -7.75 -32.79
CA LYS A 132 -3.13 -8.66 -33.12
C LYS A 132 -2.48 -9.32 -31.90
N SER A 133 -2.79 -8.88 -30.69
CA SER A 133 -2.10 -9.32 -29.46
C SER A 133 -2.46 -10.73 -28.99
N GLY A 134 -3.60 -11.28 -29.43
CA GLY A 134 -4.16 -12.52 -28.88
C GLY A 134 -4.80 -12.37 -27.48
N HIS A 135 -4.82 -11.16 -26.91
CA HIS A 135 -5.48 -10.86 -25.64
C HIS A 135 -6.95 -10.44 -25.80
N LEU A 136 -7.36 -10.08 -27.02
CA LEU A 136 -8.77 -9.98 -27.40
C LEU A 136 -9.27 -11.38 -27.76
N ARG A 137 -10.07 -11.99 -26.88
CA ARG A 137 -10.59 -13.36 -27.04
C ARG A 137 -12.09 -13.38 -26.80
N ASP A 138 -12.82 -14.09 -27.66
CA ASP A 138 -14.28 -14.17 -27.60
C ASP A 138 -14.93 -12.77 -27.55
N ASP A 139 -14.38 -11.84 -28.35
CA ASP A 139 -14.77 -10.43 -28.42
C ASP A 139 -14.68 -9.69 -27.06
N CYS A 140 -13.78 -10.14 -26.19
CA CYS A 140 -13.58 -9.62 -24.85
C CYS A 140 -12.10 -9.35 -24.54
N PHE A 141 -11.84 -8.35 -23.72
CA PHE A 141 -10.54 -8.10 -23.08
C PHE A 141 -10.73 -7.42 -21.72
N THR A 142 -9.69 -7.38 -20.90
CA THR A 142 -9.78 -6.78 -19.55
C THR A 142 -8.68 -5.73 -19.35
N ILE A 143 -9.11 -4.56 -18.88
CA ILE A 143 -8.22 -3.49 -18.42
C ILE A 143 -8.19 -3.53 -16.90
N ARG A 144 -6.98 -3.53 -16.34
CA ARG A 144 -6.76 -3.38 -14.91
C ARG A 144 -6.35 -1.96 -14.60
N CYS A 145 -6.97 -1.36 -13.60
CA CYS A 145 -6.53 -0.13 -12.97
C CYS A 145 -6.02 -0.45 -11.56
N GLU A 146 -4.75 -0.20 -11.28
CA GLU A 146 -4.20 -0.20 -9.93
C GLU A 146 -3.92 1.23 -9.52
N PHE A 147 -4.32 1.62 -8.31
CA PHE A 147 -4.12 2.99 -7.86
C PHE A 147 -3.95 3.10 -6.35
N THR A 148 -3.27 4.16 -5.94
CA THR A 148 -2.95 4.46 -4.55
C THR A 148 -3.42 5.87 -4.24
N VAL A 149 -4.38 5.99 -3.33
CA VAL A 149 -4.86 7.26 -2.81
C VAL A 149 -3.93 7.69 -1.67
N MET A 150 -3.41 8.90 -1.76
CA MET A 150 -2.59 9.52 -0.71
C MET A 150 -3.53 10.23 0.25
N MET A 151 -3.50 9.84 1.51
CA MET A 151 -4.29 10.49 2.56
C MET A 151 -3.58 11.73 3.09
N ASP A 152 -4.36 12.62 3.67
CA ASP A 152 -3.81 13.79 4.34
C ASP A 152 -2.85 13.40 5.46
N ILE A 153 -1.79 14.18 5.58
CA ILE A 153 -0.85 14.06 6.69
C ILE A 153 -1.55 14.62 7.92
N HIS A 154 -1.69 13.80 8.96
CA HIS A 154 -2.31 14.24 10.21
C HIS A 154 -1.41 13.95 11.40
N THR A 155 -1.59 14.73 12.46
CA THR A 155 -0.98 14.46 13.76
C THR A 155 -1.93 13.64 14.63
N LYS A 156 -1.39 12.81 15.51
CA LYS A 156 -2.17 12.16 16.57
C LYS A 156 -1.33 12.06 17.83
N ASP A 157 -1.97 12.18 18.98
CA ASP A 157 -1.31 11.89 20.25
C ASP A 157 -1.03 10.39 20.35
N ILE A 158 0.10 10.05 20.94
CA ILE A 158 0.48 8.67 21.23
C ILE A 158 0.97 8.59 22.67
N ASP A 159 0.86 7.39 23.25
CA ASP A 159 1.41 7.16 24.57
C ASP A 159 2.95 7.30 24.51
N PRO A 160 3.56 8.06 25.44
CA PRO A 160 5.01 8.11 25.53
C PRO A 160 5.57 6.70 25.73
N PRO A 161 6.63 6.31 25.01
CA PRO A 161 7.24 5.01 25.20
C PRO A 161 7.64 4.83 26.67
N MET A 162 7.14 3.75 27.29
CA MET A 162 7.49 3.39 28.66
C MET A 162 9.01 3.24 28.76
N PRO A 163 9.66 3.79 29.79
CA PRO A 163 11.07 3.52 30.02
C PRO A 163 11.27 2.02 30.15
N ALA A 164 12.24 1.47 29.41
CA ALA A 164 12.59 0.07 29.54
C ALA A 164 13.00 -0.19 30.99
N VAL A 165 12.23 -1.05 31.69
CA VAL A 165 12.62 -1.51 33.02
C VAL A 165 13.79 -2.46 32.81
N VAL A 166 15.00 -2.00 33.12
CA VAL A 166 16.15 -2.89 33.22
C VAL A 166 15.88 -3.79 34.43
N VAL A 167 15.42 -5.01 34.17
CA VAL A 167 15.30 -6.03 35.21
C VAL A 167 16.72 -6.44 35.58
N VAL A 168 17.24 -5.86 36.66
CA VAL A 168 18.48 -6.32 37.26
C VAL A 168 18.22 -7.74 37.77
N PRO A 169 18.95 -8.77 37.29
CA PRO A 169 18.77 -10.12 37.80
C PRO A 169 19.04 -10.15 39.32
N PRO A 170 18.33 -11.00 40.07
CA PRO A 170 18.54 -11.15 41.50
C PRO A 170 20.03 -11.42 41.80
N GLN A 171 20.54 -10.87 42.89
CA GLN A 171 21.93 -11.12 43.29
C GLN A 171 22.05 -12.54 43.88
N GLU A 172 22.48 -13.50 43.06
CA GLU A 172 22.70 -14.91 43.44
C GLU A 172 24.06 -15.16 44.13
N LEU A 173 24.53 -14.20 44.93
CA LEU A 173 25.86 -14.25 45.54
C LEU A 173 26.03 -15.49 46.43
N HIS A 174 24.97 -15.86 47.16
CA HIS A 174 24.96 -17.01 48.06
C HIS A 174 25.11 -18.34 47.29
N HIS A 175 24.51 -18.46 46.10
CA HIS A 175 24.69 -19.62 45.23
C HIS A 175 26.10 -19.69 44.65
N HIS A 176 26.66 -18.56 44.20
CA HIS A 176 28.03 -18.51 43.68
C HIS A 176 29.07 -18.85 44.76
N LEU A 177 28.93 -18.28 45.96
CA LEU A 177 29.83 -18.59 47.07
C LEU A 177 29.68 -20.05 47.53
N GLY A 178 28.45 -20.57 47.56
CA GLY A 178 28.19 -21.98 47.84
C GLY A 178 28.80 -22.93 46.80
N SER A 179 28.88 -22.51 45.53
CA SER A 179 29.55 -23.29 44.48
C SER A 179 31.06 -23.35 44.70
N LEU A 180 31.70 -22.20 44.98
CA LEU A 180 33.14 -22.15 45.25
C LEU A 180 33.53 -23.01 46.46
N LEU A 181 32.73 -22.97 47.53
CA LEU A 181 32.93 -23.82 48.70
C LEU A 181 32.80 -25.31 48.38
N LYS A 182 31.89 -25.70 47.47
CA LYS A 182 31.71 -27.10 47.05
C LYS A 182 32.80 -27.58 46.11
N THR A 183 33.30 -26.72 45.23
CA THR A 183 34.33 -27.09 44.25
C THR A 183 35.73 -27.01 44.84
N GLY A 184 35.93 -26.30 45.94
CA GLY A 184 37.24 -26.01 46.52
C GLY A 184 38.08 -25.09 45.63
N GLU A 185 37.45 -24.42 44.67
CA GLU A 185 38.14 -23.56 43.71
C GLU A 185 38.64 -22.31 44.43
N ALA A 186 39.95 -22.07 44.34
CA ALA A 186 40.69 -21.04 45.09
C ALA A 186 40.73 -21.24 46.62
N ALA A 187 40.51 -22.46 47.12
CA ALA A 187 40.77 -22.78 48.53
C ALA A 187 42.29 -22.74 48.83
N ASP A 188 42.67 -22.06 49.89
CA ASP A 188 44.04 -21.94 50.40
C ASP A 188 44.26 -22.73 51.71
N VAL A 189 43.19 -23.25 52.29
CA VAL A 189 43.17 -24.02 53.54
C VAL A 189 42.38 -25.31 53.33
N THR A 190 42.78 -26.37 54.03
CA THR A 190 42.15 -27.68 53.97
C THR A 190 41.90 -28.18 55.40
N PHE A 191 40.70 -28.70 55.66
CA PHE A 191 40.30 -29.17 57.00
C PHE A 191 40.24 -30.69 57.03
N GLU A 192 41.00 -31.33 57.93
CA GLU A 192 40.86 -32.76 58.21
C GLU A 192 40.02 -32.98 59.48
N VAL A 193 38.90 -33.68 59.31
CA VAL A 193 37.94 -33.98 60.38
C VAL A 193 37.66 -35.47 60.39
N HIS A 194 38.11 -36.17 61.45
CA HIS A 194 37.97 -37.62 61.61
C HIS A 194 38.47 -38.44 60.40
N GLY A 195 39.62 -38.04 59.82
CA GLY A 195 40.25 -38.74 58.70
C GLY A 195 39.59 -38.48 57.34
N LYS A 196 38.68 -37.50 57.25
CA LYS A 196 38.14 -36.99 55.98
C LYS A 196 38.53 -35.53 55.80
N THR A 197 38.87 -35.20 54.56
CA THR A 197 39.42 -33.89 54.19
C THR A 197 38.37 -33.09 53.42
N PHE A 198 38.19 -31.81 53.77
CA PHE A 198 37.25 -30.85 53.17
C PHE A 198 37.96 -29.58 52.73
#